data_AF-A0A243UWN6-F1
#
_entry.id   AF-A0A243UWN6-F1
#
_cell.length_a   1.000
_cell.length_b   1.000
_cell.length_c   1.000
_cell.angle_alpha   90.00
_cell.angle_beta   90.00
_cell.angle_gamma   90.00
#
_symmetry.space_group_name_H-M   'P 1'
#
loop_
_entity.id
_entity.type
_entity.pdbx_description
1 polymer ?
#
loop_
_entity_poly.entity_id
_entity_poly.type
_entity_poly.pdbx_seq_one_letter_code
_entity_poly.pdbx_strand_id
1 'polypeptide(L)'
;MIYPTNTGKSGEHLRLTTLESVWIQGKLRMWGRWSYIGGGKTGNMFNQLLASKKLTKTAINEALRRMKKAGIEKPELEAFLREMIDSKQKSWLSHCTDAEALCIDRVISEVMAEHPGLIFILRQRYEGRGMSKLKMAQQLNKYRPGWSLKTCRNRIDAWLGVAEHILYIPMKLALCGESQ
;
A
#
# COMPACT_ATOMS: atom_id res chain seq x y z
N MET A 1 10.63 -7.42 28.99
CA MET A 1 10.52 -7.48 27.51
C MET A 1 11.19 -6.22 26.97
N ILE A 2 12.37 -6.33 26.37
CA ILE A 2 13.13 -5.18 25.87
C ILE A 2 12.62 -4.87 24.47
N TYR A 3 11.89 -3.77 24.30
CA TYR A 3 11.56 -3.26 22.96
C TYR A 3 12.82 -2.61 22.39
N PRO A 4 13.42 -3.13 21.31
CA PRO A 4 14.49 -2.43 20.64
C PRO A 4 13.85 -1.25 19.91
N THR A 5 13.89 -0.08 20.53
CA THR A 5 13.36 1.16 19.94
C THR A 5 14.16 1.55 18.70
N ASN A 6 15.44 1.16 18.60
CA ASN A 6 16.28 1.35 17.41
C ASN A 6 17.35 0.25 17.29
N THR A 7 17.30 -0.60 16.27
CA THR A 7 18.45 -1.43 15.84
C THR A 7 19.15 -0.74 14.66
N GLY A 8 19.99 0.25 14.98
CA GLY A 8 20.75 1.01 13.98
C GLY A 8 21.84 1.88 14.61
N LYS A 9 22.94 2.11 13.88
CA LYS A 9 24.07 2.95 14.33
C LYS A 9 23.63 4.42 14.39
N SER A 10 24.05 5.15 15.44
CA SER A 10 23.86 6.60 15.54
C SER A 10 24.46 7.30 14.31
N GLY A 11 23.64 8.05 13.56
CA GLY A 11 24.05 8.79 12.36
C GLY A 11 23.29 8.46 11.07
N GLU A 12 22.42 7.45 11.05
CA GLU A 12 21.49 7.25 9.93
C GLU A 12 20.36 8.30 9.99
N HIS A 13 20.61 9.46 9.38
CA HIS A 13 19.58 10.48 9.17
C HIS A 13 18.40 9.88 8.37
N LEU A 14 17.16 10.14 8.80
CA LEU A 14 15.90 9.72 8.15
C LEU A 14 15.46 8.25 8.35
N ARG A 15 15.55 7.70 9.58
CA ARG A 15 15.04 6.35 9.89
C ARG A 15 13.84 6.40 10.83
N LEU A 16 12.74 5.80 10.40
CA LEU A 16 11.58 5.54 11.24
C LEU A 16 11.90 4.44 12.26
N THR A 17 11.33 4.54 13.46
CA THR A 17 11.35 3.43 14.42
C THR A 17 10.59 2.23 13.85
N THR A 18 10.77 1.06 14.46
CA THR A 18 10.10 -0.17 14.01
C THR A 18 8.58 -0.03 13.98
N LEU A 19 7.97 0.58 15.00
CA LEU A 19 6.52 0.75 15.08
C LEU A 19 6.01 1.74 14.03
N GLU A 20 6.72 2.84 13.83
CA GLU A 20 6.38 3.84 12.81
C GLU A 20 6.45 3.25 11.41
N SER A 21 7.51 2.47 11.13
CA SER A 21 7.67 1.75 9.87
C SER A 21 6.54 0.76 9.63
N VAL A 22 6.21 -0.06 10.64
CA VAL A 22 5.10 -1.04 10.52
C VAL A 22 3.78 -0.33 10.26
N TRP A 23 3.53 0.79 10.95
CA TRP A 23 2.31 1.56 10.80
C TRP A 23 2.17 2.17 9.40
N ILE A 24 3.16 2.92 8.92
CA ILE A 24 3.08 3.60 7.62
C ILE A 24 3.00 2.58 6.48
N GLN A 25 3.80 1.51 6.54
CA GLN A 25 3.75 0.45 5.54
C GLN A 25 2.41 -0.29 5.57
N GLY A 26 1.77 -0.42 6.75
CA GLY A 26 0.42 -0.94 6.87
C GLY A 26 -0.59 -0.08 6.12
N LYS A 27 -0.60 1.22 6.39
CA LYS A 27 -1.49 2.19 5.73
C LYS A 27 -1.27 2.24 4.21
N LEU A 28 -0.01 2.26 3.76
CA LEU A 28 0.33 2.23 2.34
C LEU A 28 -0.10 0.93 1.64
N ARG A 29 0.00 -0.23 2.30
CA ARG A 29 -0.54 -1.50 1.77
C ARG A 29 -2.06 -1.47 1.63
N MET A 30 -2.77 -0.86 2.58
CA MET A 30 -4.23 -0.71 2.50
C MET A 30 -4.62 0.22 1.34
N TRP A 31 -3.97 1.38 1.24
CA TRP A 31 -4.20 2.33 0.14
C TRP A 31 -3.83 1.74 -1.22
N GLY A 32 -2.71 1.05 -1.34
CA GLY A 32 -2.30 0.49 -2.63
C GLY A 32 -3.25 -0.58 -3.17
N ARG A 33 -3.86 -1.37 -2.28
CA ARG A 33 -4.97 -2.27 -2.65
C ARG A 33 -6.19 -1.50 -3.14
N TRP A 34 -6.55 -0.41 -2.46
CA TRP A 34 -7.67 0.46 -2.85
C TRP A 34 -7.43 1.17 -4.18
N SER A 35 -6.27 1.82 -4.37
CA SER A 35 -5.90 2.54 -5.60
C SER A 35 -6.02 1.65 -6.83
N TYR A 36 -5.50 0.42 -6.70
CA TYR A 36 -5.53 -0.55 -7.77
C TYR A 36 -6.95 -1.06 -8.09
N ILE A 37 -7.77 -1.29 -7.06
CA ILE A 37 -9.12 -1.83 -7.24
C ILE A 37 -10.09 -0.70 -7.59
N GLY A 38 -10.51 -0.66 -8.86
CA GLY A 38 -11.44 0.35 -9.36
C GLY A 38 -10.78 1.65 -9.84
N GLY A 39 -9.44 1.71 -9.85
CA GLY A 39 -8.67 2.87 -10.32
C GLY A 39 -8.81 4.09 -9.44
N GLY A 40 -8.89 3.91 -8.12
CA GLY A 40 -9.04 4.99 -7.14
C GLY A 40 -10.41 5.69 -7.16
N LYS A 41 -11.44 5.07 -7.75
CA LYS A 41 -12.81 5.63 -7.75
C LYS A 41 -13.56 5.23 -6.49
N THR A 42 -14.11 6.22 -5.79
CA THR A 42 -15.00 6.07 -4.63
C THR A 42 -16.33 5.42 -5.00
N GLY A 43 -16.98 4.77 -4.03
CA GLY A 43 -18.31 4.19 -4.20
C GLY A 43 -18.33 2.94 -5.09
N ASN A 44 -17.17 2.37 -5.39
CA ASN A 44 -17.12 1.11 -6.09
C ASN A 44 -17.66 0.00 -5.16
N MET A 45 -18.29 -1.01 -5.75
CA MET A 45 -18.93 -2.10 -5.01
C MET A 45 -17.96 -2.84 -4.07
N PHE A 46 -16.67 -2.82 -4.38
CA PHE A 46 -15.63 -3.43 -3.57
C PHE A 46 -15.42 -2.68 -2.25
N ASN A 47 -15.40 -1.35 -2.28
CA ASN A 47 -15.28 -0.52 -1.07
C ASN A 47 -16.52 -0.66 -0.18
N GLN A 48 -17.70 -0.88 -0.76
CA GLN A 48 -18.92 -1.21 -0.01
C GLN A 48 -18.83 -2.59 0.69
N LEU A 49 -18.21 -3.59 0.04
CA LEU A 49 -17.95 -4.90 0.64
C LEU A 49 -16.93 -4.83 1.77
N LEU A 50 -15.86 -4.05 1.60
CA LEU A 50 -14.82 -3.85 2.59
C LEU A 50 -15.30 -3.05 3.82
N ALA A 51 -16.22 -2.10 3.61
CA ALA A 51 -16.87 -1.37 4.69
C ALA A 51 -17.83 -2.27 5.50
N SER A 52 -18.28 -3.40 4.94
CA SER A 52 -19.14 -4.33 5.67
C SER A 52 -18.34 -5.10 6.72
N LYS A 53 -18.79 -5.04 7.99
CA LYS A 53 -18.18 -5.74 9.14
C LYS A 53 -18.10 -7.27 8.99
N LYS A 54 -18.62 -7.90 7.94
CA LYS A 54 -18.52 -9.36 7.76
C LYS A 54 -18.34 -9.69 6.29
N LEU A 55 -17.09 -9.87 5.88
CA LEU A 55 -16.74 -10.48 4.59
C LEU A 55 -17.10 -11.98 4.62
N THR A 56 -18.30 -12.29 4.13
CA THR A 56 -18.78 -13.67 3.97
C THR A 56 -18.52 -14.16 2.55
N LYS A 57 -18.33 -15.49 2.38
CA LYS A 57 -18.17 -16.12 1.06
C LYS A 57 -19.35 -15.81 0.13
N THR A 58 -20.56 -15.68 0.70
CA THR A 58 -21.77 -15.30 -0.02
C THR A 58 -21.70 -13.86 -0.53
N ALA A 59 -21.29 -12.90 0.30
CA ALA A 59 -21.14 -11.50 -0.10
C ALA A 59 -20.09 -11.33 -1.23
N ILE A 60 -18.98 -12.08 -1.15
CA ILE A 60 -17.94 -12.07 -2.19
C ILE A 60 -18.46 -12.68 -3.51
N ASN A 61 -19.16 -13.80 -3.45
CA ASN A 61 -19.75 -14.42 -4.65
C ASN A 61 -20.84 -13.55 -5.28
N GLU A 62 -21.61 -12.84 -4.48
CA GLU A 62 -22.59 -11.88 -4.96
C GLU A 62 -21.92 -10.68 -5.65
N ALA A 63 -20.81 -10.19 -5.08
CA ALA A 63 -19.98 -9.17 -5.71
C ALA A 63 -19.49 -9.61 -7.09
N LEU A 64 -18.91 -10.81 -7.19
CA LEU A 64 -18.43 -11.36 -8.46
C LEU A 64 -19.55 -11.46 -9.50
N ARG A 65 -20.75 -11.89 -9.08
CA ARG A 65 -21.94 -11.94 -9.96
C ARG A 65 -22.36 -10.55 -10.46
N ARG A 66 -22.40 -9.56 -9.57
CA ARG A 66 -22.76 -8.18 -9.92
C ARG A 66 -21.71 -7.54 -10.85
N MET A 67 -20.42 -7.81 -10.66
CA MET A 67 -19.35 -7.35 -11.56
C MET A 67 -19.52 -7.91 -12.96
N LYS A 68 -19.76 -9.23 -13.07
CA LYS A 68 -20.01 -9.89 -14.35
C LYS A 68 -21.23 -9.30 -15.05
N LYS A 69 -22.30 -9.02 -14.31
CA LYS A 69 -23.52 -8.39 -14.84
C LYS A 69 -23.29 -6.93 -15.30
N ALA A 70 -22.38 -6.22 -14.66
CA ALA A 70 -21.99 -4.86 -15.04
C ALA A 70 -20.97 -4.81 -16.21
N GLY A 71 -20.59 -5.95 -16.78
CA GLY A 71 -19.62 -6.02 -17.87
C GLY A 71 -18.18 -5.69 -17.44
N ILE A 72 -17.88 -5.72 -16.14
CA ILE A 72 -16.54 -5.44 -15.61
C ILE A 72 -15.74 -6.74 -15.64
N GLU A 73 -15.00 -6.99 -16.72
CA GLU A 73 -13.99 -8.05 -16.78
C GLU A 73 -12.66 -7.54 -16.19
N LYS A 74 -12.46 -7.75 -14.89
CA LYS A 74 -11.18 -7.52 -14.22
C LYS A 74 -10.67 -8.84 -13.62
N PRO A 75 -9.96 -9.69 -14.39
CA PRO A 75 -9.46 -10.98 -13.90
C PRO A 75 -8.55 -10.84 -12.67
N GLU A 76 -7.86 -9.71 -12.53
CA GLU A 76 -7.04 -9.38 -11.36
C GLU A 76 -7.88 -9.13 -10.10
N LEU A 77 -9.08 -8.57 -10.25
CA LEU A 77 -10.03 -8.36 -9.15
C LEU A 77 -10.70 -9.67 -8.74
N GLU A 78 -11.00 -10.55 -9.69
CA GLU A 78 -11.46 -11.91 -9.38
C GLU A 78 -10.37 -12.69 -8.64
N ALA A 79 -9.13 -12.65 -9.11
CA ALA A 79 -8.00 -13.28 -8.43
C ALA A 79 -7.79 -12.73 -7.01
N PHE A 80 -8.01 -11.42 -6.82
CA PHE A 80 -7.93 -10.79 -5.51
C PHE A 80 -9.05 -11.25 -4.56
N LEU A 81 -10.30 -11.31 -5.04
CA LEU A 81 -11.43 -11.80 -4.24
C LEU A 81 -11.30 -13.28 -3.89
N ARG A 82 -10.74 -14.09 -4.81
CA ARG A 82 -10.42 -15.50 -4.55
C ARG A 82 -9.30 -15.65 -3.52
N GLU A 83 -8.23 -14.86 -3.63
CA GLU A 83 -7.17 -14.80 -2.62
C GLU A 83 -7.71 -14.40 -1.25
N MET A 84 -8.70 -13.49 -1.20
CA MET A 84 -9.36 -13.10 0.04
C MET A 84 -10.15 -14.25 0.68
N ILE A 85 -10.79 -15.11 -0.12
CA ILE A 85 -11.47 -16.32 0.34
C ILE A 85 -10.47 -17.35 0.85
N ASP A 86 -9.34 -17.50 0.17
CA ASP A 86 -8.33 -18.54 0.45
C ASP A 86 -7.37 -18.14 1.58
N SER A 87 -7.21 -16.84 1.84
CA SER A 87 -6.35 -16.35 2.91
C SER A 87 -6.94 -16.66 4.29
N LYS A 88 -6.19 -17.39 5.13
CA LYS A 88 -6.56 -17.74 6.52
C LYS A 88 -6.75 -16.52 7.44
N GLN A 89 -6.35 -15.31 7.01
CA GLN A 89 -6.36 -14.08 7.77
C GLN A 89 -7.50 -13.15 7.30
N LYS A 90 -8.71 -13.38 7.83
CA LYS A 90 -9.93 -12.59 7.61
C LYS A 90 -9.92 -11.24 8.35
N SER A 91 -8.79 -10.55 8.36
CA SER A 91 -8.61 -9.36 9.19
C SER A 91 -8.94 -8.10 8.40
N TRP A 92 -9.90 -7.33 8.89
CA TRP A 92 -10.36 -6.09 8.27
C TRP A 92 -9.26 -5.01 8.33
N LEU A 93 -8.20 -5.28 9.12
CA LEU A 93 -6.96 -4.50 9.20
C LEU A 93 -6.15 -4.48 7.90
N SER A 94 -6.54 -5.26 6.89
CA SER A 94 -5.89 -5.28 5.57
C SER A 94 -6.53 -4.30 4.56
N HIS A 95 -7.59 -3.59 4.96
CA HIS A 95 -8.42 -2.77 4.08
C HIS A 95 -8.72 -1.41 4.70
N CYS A 96 -8.71 -0.36 3.89
CA CYS A 96 -9.13 0.99 4.28
C CYS A 96 -10.51 1.32 3.71
N THR A 97 -11.22 2.24 4.37
CA THR A 97 -12.45 2.84 3.84
C THR A 97 -12.15 3.84 2.72
N ASP A 98 -13.15 4.23 1.93
CA ASP A 98 -12.98 5.28 0.90
C ASP A 98 -12.48 6.60 1.47
N ALA A 99 -13.00 7.02 2.62
CA ALA A 99 -12.58 8.25 3.28
C ALA A 99 -11.11 8.17 3.72
N GLU A 100 -10.71 7.07 4.36
CA GLU A 100 -9.31 6.85 4.72
C GLU A 100 -8.39 6.79 3.49
N ALA A 101 -8.81 6.09 2.44
CA ALA A 101 -8.01 5.92 1.23
C ALA A 101 -7.81 7.25 0.50
N LEU A 102 -8.88 8.05 0.35
CA LEU A 102 -8.80 9.40 -0.20
C LEU A 102 -7.92 10.32 0.65
N CYS A 103 -8.01 10.22 1.97
CA CYS A 103 -7.14 10.97 2.87
C CYS A 103 -5.66 10.60 2.64
N ILE A 104 -5.36 9.31 2.56
CA ILE A 104 -4.01 8.82 2.25
C ILE A 104 -3.55 9.31 0.86
N ASP A 105 -4.41 9.22 -0.15
CA ASP A 105 -4.09 9.62 -1.53
C ASP A 105 -3.81 11.12 -1.65
N ARG A 106 -4.61 11.94 -0.95
CA ARG A 106 -4.40 13.39 -0.84
C ARG A 106 -3.04 13.69 -0.20
N VAL A 107 -2.72 13.07 0.94
CA VAL A 107 -1.44 13.28 1.63
C VAL A 107 -0.27 12.88 0.74
N ILE A 108 -0.34 11.75 0.04
CA ILE A 108 0.72 11.33 -0.90
C ILE A 108 0.90 12.38 -2.00
N SER A 109 -0.21 12.84 -2.59
CA SER A 109 -0.19 13.80 -3.69
C SER A 109 0.36 15.17 -3.25
N GLU A 110 -0.02 15.65 -2.06
CA GLU A 110 0.47 16.93 -1.50
C GLU A 110 1.95 16.86 -1.11
N VAL A 111 2.35 15.81 -0.36
CA VAL A 111 3.73 15.70 0.18
C VAL A 111 4.75 15.40 -0.92
N MET A 112 4.36 14.68 -1.97
CA MET A 112 5.27 14.26 -3.04
C MET A 112 5.03 14.90 -4.40
N ALA A 113 4.26 15.99 -4.46
CA ALA A 113 3.93 16.68 -5.71
C ALA A 113 5.17 16.94 -6.59
N GLU A 114 6.24 17.44 -5.97
CA GLU A 114 7.51 17.77 -6.63
C GLU A 114 8.48 16.58 -6.80
N HIS A 115 8.05 15.38 -6.40
CA HIS A 115 8.89 14.18 -6.34
C HIS A 115 8.23 12.98 -7.06
N PRO A 116 7.98 13.07 -8.37
CA PRO A 116 7.29 12.02 -9.14
C PRO A 116 8.02 10.66 -9.09
N GLY A 117 9.35 10.67 -8.95
CA GLY A 117 10.15 9.45 -8.77
C GLY A 117 9.83 8.68 -7.48
N LEU A 118 9.52 9.39 -6.38
CA LEU A 118 9.14 8.76 -5.11
C LEU A 118 7.72 8.19 -5.19
N ILE A 119 6.80 8.90 -5.84
CA ILE A 119 5.44 8.40 -6.13
C ILE A 119 5.54 7.11 -6.95
N PHE A 120 6.36 7.09 -7.99
CA PHE A 120 6.55 5.91 -8.83
C PHE A 120 7.04 4.69 -8.03
N ILE A 121 8.03 4.89 -7.15
CA ILE A 121 8.56 3.82 -6.29
C ILE A 121 7.52 3.32 -5.28
N LEU A 122 6.73 4.23 -4.69
CA LEU A 122 5.62 3.86 -3.80
C LEU A 122 4.57 3.04 -4.53
N ARG A 123 4.12 3.49 -5.71
CA ARG A 123 3.13 2.78 -6.52
C ARG A 123 3.61 1.38 -6.88
N GLN A 124 4.84 1.23 -7.36
CA GLN A 124 5.43 -0.09 -7.61
C GLN A 124 5.43 -0.99 -6.38
N ARG A 125 5.72 -0.43 -5.20
CA ARG A 125 5.83 -1.23 -3.98
C ARG A 125 4.48 -1.62 -3.41
N TYR A 126 3.49 -0.75 -3.47
CA TYR A 126 2.26 -0.87 -2.68
C TYR A 126 0.99 -1.08 -3.50
N GLU A 127 0.91 -0.64 -4.77
CA GLU A 127 -0.31 -0.80 -5.57
C GLU A 127 -0.63 -2.28 -5.86
N GLY A 128 -1.90 -2.63 -5.71
CA GLY A 128 -2.42 -3.98 -5.90
C GLY A 128 -1.81 -4.99 -4.94
N ARG A 129 -1.15 -6.01 -5.48
CA ARG A 129 -0.35 -6.97 -4.68
C ARG A 129 1.02 -6.42 -4.27
N GLY A 130 1.46 -5.32 -4.89
CA GLY A 130 2.78 -4.74 -4.71
C GLY A 130 3.91 -5.60 -5.27
N MET A 131 5.06 -4.99 -5.54
CA MET A 131 6.28 -5.71 -5.91
C MET A 131 7.19 -5.94 -4.69
N SER A 132 7.85 -7.10 -4.66
CA SER A 132 8.93 -7.29 -3.68
C SER A 132 10.10 -6.35 -3.99
N LYS A 133 10.84 -5.91 -2.97
CA LYS A 133 12.05 -5.08 -3.17
C LYS A 133 13.05 -5.74 -4.11
N LEU A 134 13.14 -7.07 -4.07
CA LEU A 134 13.97 -7.84 -5.00
C LEU A 134 13.51 -7.68 -6.45
N LYS A 135 12.20 -7.82 -6.72
CA LYS A 135 11.65 -7.68 -8.08
C LYS A 135 11.84 -6.25 -8.60
N MET A 136 11.62 -5.24 -7.75
CA MET A 136 11.90 -3.84 -8.09
C MET A 136 13.38 -3.63 -8.43
N ALA A 137 14.30 -4.19 -7.63
CA ALA A 137 15.73 -4.10 -7.90
C ALA A 137 16.14 -4.83 -9.20
N GLN A 138 15.53 -5.98 -9.49
CA GLN A 138 15.74 -6.70 -10.75
C GLN A 138 15.27 -5.87 -11.96
N GLN A 139 14.11 -5.21 -11.85
CA GLN A 139 13.63 -4.31 -12.90
C GLN A 139 14.57 -3.11 -13.09
N LEU A 140 14.99 -2.47 -11.99
CA LEU A 140 15.96 -1.37 -12.04
C LEU A 140 17.27 -1.82 -12.72
N ASN A 141 17.74 -3.02 -12.40
CA ASN A 141 18.95 -3.57 -12.99
C ASN A 141 18.82 -3.82 -14.51
N LYS A 142 17.64 -4.23 -14.99
CA LYS A 142 17.37 -4.33 -16.44
C LYS A 142 17.47 -2.97 -17.13
N TYR A 143 17.00 -1.89 -16.49
CA TYR A 143 17.12 -0.52 -17.02
C TYR A 143 18.51 0.10 -16.85
N ARG A 144 19.31 -0.42 -15.92
CA ARG A 144 20.69 0.00 -15.62
C ARG A 144 21.62 -1.22 -15.54
N PRO A 145 21.97 -1.86 -16.68
CA PRO A 145 22.78 -3.08 -16.69
C PRO A 145 24.18 -2.89 -16.10
N GLY A 146 24.72 -1.66 -16.15
CA GLY A 146 26.03 -1.33 -15.57
C GLY A 146 26.08 -1.28 -14.05
N TRP A 147 24.94 -1.39 -13.35
CA TRP A 147 24.91 -1.46 -11.89
C TRP A 147 24.83 -2.91 -11.42
N SER A 148 25.48 -3.24 -10.31
CA SER A 148 25.26 -4.54 -9.68
C SER A 148 23.85 -4.64 -9.08
N LEU A 149 23.30 -5.86 -8.98
CA LEU A 149 22.00 -6.08 -8.34
C LEU A 149 22.01 -5.60 -6.87
N LYS A 150 23.14 -5.72 -6.16
CA LYS A 150 23.29 -5.20 -4.80
C LYS A 150 23.14 -3.69 -4.75
N THR A 151 23.73 -2.96 -5.69
CA THR A 151 23.56 -1.51 -5.82
C THR A 151 22.10 -1.15 -6.06
N CYS A 152 21.42 -1.88 -6.95
CA CYS A 152 19.99 -1.67 -7.22
C CYS A 152 19.13 -1.90 -5.97
N ARG A 153 19.39 -2.97 -5.21
CA ARG A 153 18.69 -3.25 -3.94
C ARG A 153 18.88 -2.12 -2.93
N ASN A 154 20.12 -1.71 -2.69
CA ASN A 154 20.43 -0.63 -1.76
C ASN A 154 19.72 0.69 -2.15
N ARG A 155 19.63 0.99 -3.46
CA ARG A 155 18.90 2.18 -3.95
C ARG A 155 17.40 2.07 -3.73
N ILE A 156 16.78 0.92 -4.04
CA ILE A 156 15.36 0.68 -3.77
C ILE A 156 15.07 0.81 -2.27
N ASP A 157 15.93 0.26 -1.41
CA ASP A 157 15.81 0.39 0.04
C ASP A 157 15.87 1.86 0.48
N ALA A 158 16.82 2.63 -0.03
CA ALA A 158 16.97 4.05 0.30
C ALA A 158 15.78 4.89 -0.19
N TRP A 159 15.33 4.71 -1.44
CA TRP A 159 14.20 5.47 -1.98
C TRP A 159 12.90 5.16 -1.26
N LEU A 160 12.65 3.89 -0.93
CA LEU A 160 11.49 3.51 -0.11
C LEU A 160 11.60 4.07 1.32
N GLY A 161 12.80 4.03 1.91
CA GLY A 161 13.04 4.59 3.23
C GLY A 161 12.72 6.09 3.29
N VAL A 162 13.21 6.86 2.32
CA VAL A 162 12.91 8.30 2.21
C VAL A 162 11.41 8.53 2.00
N ALA A 163 10.79 7.81 1.06
CA ALA A 163 9.36 7.93 0.77
C ALA A 163 8.48 7.64 2.01
N GLU A 164 8.78 6.58 2.74
CA GLU A 164 8.05 6.21 3.97
C GLU A 164 8.29 7.24 5.09
N HIS A 165 9.52 7.73 5.22
CA HIS A 165 9.89 8.70 6.25
C HIS A 165 9.16 10.04 6.07
N ILE A 166 9.19 10.61 4.86
CA ILE A 166 8.55 11.91 4.60
C ILE A 166 7.02 11.86 4.71
N LEU A 167 6.41 10.69 4.47
CA LEU A 167 4.97 10.52 4.63
C LEU A 167 4.54 10.31 6.07
N TYR A 168 5.39 9.76 6.95
CA TYR A 168 4.94 9.26 8.24
C TYR A 168 4.22 10.34 9.07
N ILE A 169 4.83 11.51 9.25
CA ILE A 169 4.26 12.59 10.08
C ILE A 169 3.00 13.18 9.45
N PRO A 170 3.00 13.63 8.17
CA PRO A 170 1.78 14.13 7.53
C PRO A 170 0.63 13.12 7.55
N MET A 171 0.93 11.84 7.30
CA MET A 171 -0.07 10.77 7.29
C MET A 171 -0.68 10.55 8.68
N LYS A 172 0.15 10.56 9.72
CA LYS A 172 -0.31 10.42 11.11
C LYS A 172 -1.20 11.59 11.51
N LEU A 173 -0.82 12.82 11.16
CA LEU A 173 -1.62 14.01 11.45
C LEU A 173 -2.97 13.97 10.73
N ALA A 174 -2.99 13.60 9.44
CA ALA A 174 -4.22 13.55 8.67
C ALA A 174 -5.19 12.45 9.16
N LEU A 175 -4.69 11.28 9.55
CA LEU A 175 -5.53 10.15 9.96
C LEU A 175 -5.87 10.11 11.46
N CYS A 176 -5.06 10.73 12.32
CA CYS A 176 -5.29 10.73 13.78
C CYS A 176 -5.67 12.11 14.32
N GLY A 177 -5.54 13.18 13.54
CA GLY A 177 -5.83 14.56 13.94
C GLY A 177 -7.31 14.95 13.86
N GLU A 178 -8.17 14.16 13.19
CA GLU A 178 -9.62 14.42 13.11
C GLU A 178 -10.41 13.95 14.36
N SER A 179 -9.74 13.76 15.50
CA SER A 179 -10.36 13.33 16.78
C SER A 179 -10.24 14.39 17.89
N GLN A 180 -10.33 15.67 17.54
CA GLN A 180 -10.51 16.78 18.49
C GLN A 180 -11.69 17.64 18.10
#